data_AF-A0A3A5R4E6-F1
#
_entry.id   AF-A0A3A5R4E6-F1
#
_cell.length_a   1.000
_cell.length_b   1.000
_cell.length_c   1.000
_cell.angle_alpha   90.00
_cell.angle_beta   90.00
_cell.angle_gamma   90.00
#
_symmetry.space_group_name_H-M   'P 1'
#
loop_
_entity.id
_entity.type
_entity.pdbx_description
1 polymer ?
#
loop_
_entity_poly.entity_id
_entity_poly.type
_entity_poly.pdbx_seq_one_letter_code
_entity_poly.pdbx_strand_id
1 'polypeptide(L)'
;MKDFSNVTTKSLGQNGYYKLPDGMLFQWGIGGKTGDVKTVYLPLSFYDTNYNVIACSGFDLISEILVSAVMIYARNKSNFTVVQRHASNGGGVYTTGYSFYWIAIGRWK
;
A
#
# COMPACT_ATOMS: atom_id res chain seq x y z
N MET A 1 -37.12 1.51 7.93
CA MET A 1 -35.67 1.26 8.09
C MET A 1 -34.95 2.47 7.50
N LYS A 2 -34.15 3.22 8.28
CA LYS A 2 -33.41 4.39 7.75
C LYS A 2 -32.23 3.89 6.91
N ASP A 3 -32.12 4.40 5.70
CA ASP A 3 -31.00 4.11 4.83
C ASP A 3 -29.74 4.85 5.33
N PHE A 4 -28.75 4.10 5.80
CA PHE A 4 -27.44 4.60 6.25
C PHE A 4 -26.36 4.43 5.17
N SER A 5 -26.73 4.09 3.94
CA SER A 5 -25.81 3.94 2.80
C SER A 5 -24.90 5.15 2.55
N ASN A 6 -25.25 6.31 3.10
CA ASN A 6 -24.53 7.58 2.97
C ASN A 6 -23.73 8.02 4.21
N VAL A 7 -23.73 7.27 5.33
CA VAL A 7 -22.91 7.59 6.53
C VAL A 7 -21.57 6.85 6.50
N THR A 8 -20.89 6.94 5.36
CA THR A 8 -19.54 6.39 5.18
C THR A 8 -18.66 7.49 4.61
N THR A 9 -17.72 7.98 5.42
CA THR A 9 -16.71 8.93 4.95
C THR A 9 -15.76 8.19 4.00
N LYS A 10 -15.63 8.65 2.77
CA LYS A 10 -14.83 7.98 1.74
C LYS A 10 -14.10 8.97 0.85
N SER A 11 -12.91 8.59 0.41
CA SER A 11 -12.19 9.26 -0.67
C SER A 11 -11.85 8.21 -1.72
N LEU A 12 -12.43 8.37 -2.91
CA LEU A 12 -12.30 7.38 -4.00
C LEU A 12 -11.17 7.72 -4.99
N GLY A 13 -10.26 8.61 -4.60
CA GLY A 13 -9.09 8.95 -5.41
C GLY A 13 -8.06 7.81 -5.50
N GLN A 14 -7.00 8.04 -6.27
CA GLN A 14 -5.93 7.05 -6.49
C GLN A 14 -5.32 6.55 -5.18
N ASN A 15 -5.06 7.46 -4.23
CA ASN A 15 -4.71 7.15 -2.84
C ASN A 15 -5.95 7.40 -1.98
N GLY A 16 -6.78 6.37 -1.85
CA GLY A 16 -8.15 6.46 -1.35
C GLY A 16 -8.36 5.70 -0.05
N TYR A 17 -9.56 5.87 0.51
CA TYR A 17 -10.02 5.12 1.67
C TYR A 17 -11.53 4.98 1.70
N TYR A 18 -12.00 3.94 2.40
CA TYR A 18 -13.39 3.73 2.73
C TYR A 18 -13.57 3.39 4.20
N LYS A 19 -14.28 4.26 4.92
CA LYS A 19 -14.54 4.16 6.36
C LYS A 19 -15.94 3.60 6.60
N LEU A 20 -16.03 2.43 7.23
CA LEU A 20 -17.29 1.79 7.55
C LEU A 20 -17.77 2.16 8.97
N PRO A 21 -19.09 2.21 9.24
CA PRO A 21 -19.63 2.63 10.53
C PRO A 21 -19.27 1.69 11.69
N ASP A 22 -19.00 0.42 11.39
CA ASP A 22 -18.62 -0.63 12.35
C ASP A 22 -17.21 -0.47 12.92
N GLY A 23 -16.38 0.38 12.32
CA GLY A 23 -15.00 0.60 12.74
C GLY A 23 -13.95 0.12 11.75
N MET A 24 -14.36 -0.54 10.67
CA MET A 24 -13.45 -1.01 9.63
C MET A 24 -13.01 0.10 8.67
N LEU A 25 -11.74 0.07 8.25
CA LEU A 25 -11.12 1.01 7.33
C LEU A 25 -10.38 0.24 6.24
N PHE A 26 -10.74 0.50 4.98
CA PHE A 26 -9.96 0.11 3.81
C PHE A 26 -9.21 1.32 3.27
N GLN A 27 -7.96 1.12 2.85
CA GLN A 27 -7.16 2.14 2.18
C GLN A 27 -6.40 1.52 1.02
N TRP A 28 -6.15 2.27 -0.04
CA TRP A 28 -5.40 1.80 -1.21
C TRP A 28 -4.59 2.93 -1.83
N GLY A 29 -3.62 2.58 -2.67
CA GLY A 29 -2.83 3.60 -3.33
C GLY A 29 -1.72 3.10 -4.25
N ILE A 30 -1.00 4.08 -4.79
CA ILE A 30 0.27 3.90 -5.50
C ILE A 30 1.38 4.51 -4.64
N GLY A 31 2.39 3.72 -4.31
CA GLY A 31 3.53 4.18 -3.49
C GLY A 31 4.65 4.86 -4.28
N GLY A 32 4.59 4.83 -5.62
CA GLY A 32 5.59 5.42 -6.51
C GLY A 32 6.95 4.70 -6.49
N LYS A 33 7.95 5.30 -7.11
CA LYS A 33 9.29 4.71 -7.32
C LYS A 33 10.08 4.56 -6.01
N THR A 34 10.92 3.51 -5.92
CA THR A 34 11.58 3.08 -4.67
C THR A 34 13.08 2.80 -4.85
N GLY A 35 13.94 3.79 -4.66
CA GLY A 35 15.39 3.59 -4.72
C GLY A 35 15.98 2.80 -3.55
N ASP A 36 15.35 2.86 -2.37
CA ASP A 36 15.70 2.15 -1.14
C ASP A 36 14.47 2.13 -0.19
N VAL A 37 14.62 2.04 1.12
CA VAL A 37 13.50 2.15 2.08
C VAL A 37 12.67 3.40 1.83
N LYS A 38 11.36 3.22 1.65
CA LYS A 38 10.41 4.31 1.38
C LYS A 38 9.27 4.32 2.38
N THR A 39 8.92 5.51 2.86
CA THR A 39 7.71 5.74 3.66
C THR A 39 6.51 6.05 2.75
N VAL A 40 5.43 5.29 2.91
CA VAL A 40 4.12 5.56 2.30
C VAL A 40 3.20 6.10 3.39
N TYR A 41 2.73 7.33 3.20
CA TYR A 41 1.76 7.95 4.09
C TYR A 41 0.34 7.51 3.73
N LEU A 42 -0.39 7.05 4.74
CA LEU A 42 -1.78 6.61 4.59
C LEU A 42 -2.71 7.84 4.49
N PRO A 43 -3.76 7.82 3.66
CA PRO A 43 -4.77 8.87 3.64
C PRO A 43 -5.42 9.14 5.01
N LEU A 44 -5.55 8.11 5.85
CA LEU A 44 -6.09 8.18 7.20
C LEU A 44 -5.30 7.27 8.15
N SER A 45 -5.13 7.69 9.40
CA SER A 45 -4.50 6.85 10.42
C SER A 45 -5.40 5.69 10.83
N PHE A 46 -4.83 4.49 10.94
CA PHE A 46 -5.45 3.37 11.65
C PHE A 46 -5.48 3.63 13.17
N TYR A 47 -6.36 2.91 13.86
CA TYR A 47 -6.54 2.99 15.31
C TYR A 47 -5.30 2.53 16.08
N ASP A 48 -4.60 1.51 15.57
CA ASP A 48 -3.38 0.93 16.12
C ASP A 48 -2.52 0.36 14.96
N THR A 49 -1.47 -0.38 15.28
CA THR A 49 -0.60 -1.05 14.30
C THR A 49 -1.07 -2.46 13.93
N ASN A 50 -2.21 -2.91 14.46
CA ASN A 50 -2.83 -4.19 14.16
C ASN A 50 -3.73 -4.06 12.91
N TYR A 51 -3.09 -3.76 11.78
CA TYR A 51 -3.69 -3.73 10.45
C TYR A 51 -2.84 -4.53 9.48
N ASN A 52 -3.45 -4.99 8.40
CA ASN A 52 -2.76 -5.67 7.32
C ASN A 52 -2.55 -4.71 6.16
N VAL A 53 -1.38 -4.79 5.53
CA VAL A 53 -1.09 -4.11 4.27
C VAL A 53 -0.32 -5.06 3.38
N ILE A 54 -0.73 -5.11 2.12
CA ILE A 54 -0.02 -5.83 1.07
C ILE A 54 0.33 -4.84 -0.04
N ALA A 55 1.45 -5.10 -0.70
CA ALA A 55 1.89 -4.30 -1.82
C ALA A 55 2.39 -5.22 -2.94
N CYS A 56 2.17 -4.78 -4.17
CA CYS A 56 2.56 -5.51 -5.36
C CYS A 56 3.24 -4.54 -6.33
N SER A 57 4.36 -4.98 -6.91
CA SER A 57 5.12 -4.21 -7.88
C SER A 57 4.28 -3.95 -9.13
N GLY A 58 4.31 -2.71 -9.61
CA GLY A 58 4.01 -2.40 -11.00
C GLY A 58 5.24 -2.67 -11.86
N PHE A 59 5.03 -2.89 -13.16
CA PHE A 59 6.10 -3.13 -14.13
C PHE A 59 5.84 -2.31 -15.39
N ASP A 60 6.85 -1.58 -15.84
CA ASP A 60 6.78 -0.76 -17.07
C ASP A 60 7.56 -1.39 -18.24
N LEU A 61 8.44 -2.36 -17.98
CA LEU A 61 9.29 -3.02 -18.98
C LEU A 61 9.29 -4.55 -18.78
N ILE A 62 8.88 -5.28 -19.83
CA ILE A 62 8.73 -6.74 -19.84
C ILE A 62 10.00 -7.49 -20.30
N SER A 63 11.01 -6.78 -20.78
CA SER A 63 12.20 -7.38 -21.41
C SER A 63 13.27 -7.86 -20.43
N GLU A 64 13.19 -7.44 -19.17
CA GLU A 64 14.04 -7.96 -18.11
C GLU A 64 13.27 -9.11 -17.43
N ILE A 65 13.82 -10.32 -17.38
CA ILE A 65 13.25 -11.38 -16.53
C ILE A 65 13.43 -10.90 -15.08
N LEU A 66 12.39 -10.29 -14.52
CA LEU A 66 12.38 -9.68 -13.20
C LEU A 66 11.34 -10.36 -12.32
N VAL A 67 11.81 -11.01 -11.25
CA VAL A 67 10.99 -11.20 -10.06
C VAL A 67 11.10 -9.90 -9.26
N SER A 68 10.04 -9.10 -9.16
CA SER A 68 10.01 -7.95 -8.24
C SER A 68 9.10 -8.23 -7.05
N ALA A 69 9.60 -7.86 -5.88
CA ALA A 69 8.86 -7.98 -4.64
C ALA A 69 8.87 -6.65 -3.90
N VAL A 70 7.69 -6.24 -3.42
CA VAL A 70 7.55 -5.17 -2.44
C VAL A 70 7.45 -5.82 -1.08
N MET A 71 8.36 -5.48 -0.19
CA MET A 71 8.41 -5.99 1.18
C MET A 71 7.96 -4.88 2.12
N ILE A 72 6.96 -5.16 2.95
CA ILE A 72 6.56 -4.25 4.03
C ILE A 72 7.59 -4.36 5.14
N TYR A 73 8.31 -3.26 5.40
CA TYR A 73 9.41 -3.22 6.36
C TYR A 73 8.91 -2.90 7.78
N ALA A 74 8.10 -1.85 7.92
CA ALA A 74 7.48 -1.48 9.20
C ALA A 74 6.08 -0.90 8.99
N ARG A 75 5.23 -1.03 10.02
CA ARG A 75 3.86 -0.51 10.03
C ARG A 75 3.68 0.44 11.22
N ASN A 76 3.24 1.65 10.94
CA ASN A 76 2.82 2.64 11.92
C ASN A 76 1.35 3.01 11.67
N LYS A 77 0.74 3.76 12.60
CA LYS A 77 -0.67 4.15 12.50
C LYS A 77 -0.99 4.97 11.23
N SER A 78 -0.09 5.86 10.83
CA SER A 78 -0.31 6.84 9.74
C SER A 78 0.57 6.61 8.50
N ASN A 79 1.43 5.59 8.55
CA ASN A 79 2.32 5.25 7.46
C ASN A 79 2.80 3.81 7.57
N PHE A 80 3.33 3.28 6.48
CA PHE A 80 4.16 2.09 6.50
C PHE A 80 5.41 2.35 5.67
N THR A 81 6.47 1.60 5.95
CA THR A 81 7.69 1.64 5.14
C THR A 81 7.80 0.38 4.31
N VAL A 82 8.34 0.52 3.11
CA VAL A 82 8.57 -0.58 2.18
C VAL A 82 9.99 -0.58 1.67
N VAL A 83 10.43 -1.74 1.22
CA VAL A 83 11.60 -1.90 0.35
C VAL A 83 11.13 -2.68 -0.87
N GLN A 84 11.47 -2.20 -2.06
CA GLN A 84 11.22 -2.94 -3.29
C GLN A 84 12.55 -3.41 -3.88
N ARG A 85 12.61 -4.68 -4.26
CA ARG A 85 13.76 -5.27 -4.93
C ARG A 85 13.33 -6.01 -6.19
N HIS A 86 14.28 -6.22 -7.09
CA HIS A 86 14.11 -7.12 -8.21
C HIS A 86 15.33 -8.05 -8.35
N ALA A 87 15.09 -9.26 -8.83
CA ALA A 87 16.14 -10.18 -9.25
C ALA A 87 16.29 -10.10 -10.77
N SER A 88 17.51 -9.96 -11.28
CA SER A 88 17.78 -9.99 -12.73
C SER A 88 18.15 -11.39 -13.20
N ASN A 89 18.11 -11.60 -14.52
CA ASN A 89 18.51 -12.86 -15.16
C ASN A 89 19.98 -13.26 -14.88
N GLY A 90 20.82 -12.31 -14.45
CA GLY A 90 22.21 -12.57 -14.04
C GLY A 90 22.37 -13.03 -12.59
N GLY A 91 21.28 -13.23 -11.85
CA GLY A 91 21.28 -13.67 -10.45
C GLY A 91 21.50 -12.56 -9.41
N GLY A 92 21.67 -11.30 -9.84
CA GLY A 92 21.81 -10.16 -8.94
C GLY A 92 20.48 -9.66 -8.40
N VAL A 93 20.50 -9.12 -7.17
CA VAL A 93 19.35 -8.46 -6.54
C VAL A 93 19.62 -6.96 -6.43
N TYR A 94 18.73 -6.15 -6.99
CA TYR A 94 18.91 -4.70 -7.09
C TYR A 94 17.67 -3.95 -6.58
N THR A 95 17.85 -2.65 -6.36
CA THR A 95 16.74 -1.72 -6.09
C THR A 95 15.97 -1.45 -7.38
N THR A 96 14.75 -0.93 -7.27
CA THR A 96 13.89 -0.74 -8.46
C THR A 96 13.25 0.63 -8.52
N GLY A 97 13.39 1.27 -9.67
CA GLY A 97 12.72 2.52 -9.98
C GLY A 97 11.24 2.38 -10.36
N TYR A 98 10.61 1.22 -10.19
CA TYR A 98 9.20 1.03 -10.58
C TYR A 98 8.24 1.47 -9.47
N SER A 99 7.05 1.89 -9.88
CA SER A 99 5.95 2.13 -8.96
C SER A 99 5.39 0.82 -8.42
N PHE A 100 4.68 0.88 -7.30
CA PHE A 100 3.95 -0.25 -6.75
C PHE A 100 2.56 0.18 -6.27
N TYR A 101 1.66 -0.79 -6.24
CA TYR A 101 0.29 -0.65 -5.73
C TYR A 101 0.20 -1.27 -4.34
N TRP A 102 -0.70 -0.75 -3.52
CA TRP A 102 -0.93 -1.29 -2.18
C TRP A 102 -2.39 -1.20 -1.78
N ILE A 103 -2.79 -2.12 -0.89
CA ILE A 103 -4.07 -2.10 -0.20
C ILE A 103 -3.84 -2.45 1.27
N ALA A 104 -4.54 -1.74 2.16
CA ALA A 104 -4.47 -1.91 3.59
C ALA A 104 -5.88 -2.02 4.20
N ILE A 105 -6.00 -2.84 5.24
CA ILE A 105 -7.24 -3.06 5.98
C ILE A 105 -6.96 -3.10 7.48
N GLY A 106 -7.76 -2.39 8.25
CA GLY A 106 -7.65 -2.31 9.70
C GLY A 106 -8.83 -1.59 10.33
N ARG A 107 -8.65 -1.08 11.54
CA ARG A 107 -9.68 -0.33 12.27
C ARG A 107 -9.37 1.17 12.31
N TRP A 108 -10.39 2.01 12.40
CA TRP A 108 -10.26 3.45 12.63
C TRP A 108 -10.73 3.91 14.02
N LYS A 109 -11.43 3.04 14.76
CA LYS A 109 -11.86 3.21 16.16
C LYS A 109 -11.66 1.92 16.94
#